data_AF-T0ZXL1-F1
#
_entry.id   AF-T0ZXL1-F1
#
_cell.length_a   1.000
_cell.length_b   1.000
_cell.length_c   1.000
_cell.angle_alpha   90.00
_cell.angle_beta   90.00
_cell.angle_gamma   90.00
#
_symmetry.space_group_name_H-M   'P 1'
#
loop_
_entity.id
_entity.type
_entity.pdbx_description
1 polymer ?
#
loop_
_entity_poly.entity_id
_entity_poly.type
_entity_poly.pdbx_seq_one_letter_code
_entity_poly.pdbx_strand_id
1 'polypeptide(L)'
;TGSLRQKVKSVMGDITIVREMTAFVGSAPWYWSEDDFDRWCEVIGVQRDLAVATQRKYQSAIRNFLAYIVDNVKFKNDVRRQYGIDLRQICTSENCIPHVHERELSVERGSFTHDEITLFFEAYDRAIQEAAKFRAKDLRPLQRDKALFFLLYAC
;
A
#
# COMPACT_ATOMS: atom_id res chain seq x y z
N THR A 1 -4.25 17.29 -6.37
CA THR A 1 -5.71 17.12 -6.15
C THR A 1 -6.11 15.65 -6.01
N GLY A 2 -5.56 14.93 -5.02
CA GLY A 2 -5.84 13.48 -4.82
C GLY A 2 -6.06 13.02 -3.37
N SER A 3 -6.09 13.93 -2.39
CA SER A 3 -6.06 13.57 -0.96
C SER A 3 -7.43 13.30 -0.31
N LEU A 4 -8.55 13.63 -0.97
CA LEU A 4 -9.83 13.82 -0.28
C LEU A 4 -10.66 12.56 0.01
N ARG A 5 -10.15 11.33 -0.22
CA ARG A 5 -10.87 10.08 0.10
C ARG A 5 -9.94 8.99 0.66
N GLN A 6 -9.27 9.27 1.78
CA GLN A 6 -8.60 8.23 2.57
C GLN A 6 -9.64 7.46 3.40
N LYS A 7 -9.65 6.12 3.32
CA LYS A 7 -10.48 5.27 4.21
C LYS A 7 -9.92 5.35 5.64
N VAL A 8 -10.76 5.33 6.68
CA VAL A 8 -10.34 5.45 8.11
C VAL A 8 -9.22 4.46 8.51
N LYS A 9 -9.25 3.21 8.00
CA LYS A 9 -8.18 2.23 8.23
C LYS A 9 -6.82 2.66 7.66
N SER A 10 -6.82 3.37 6.53
CA SER A 10 -5.62 3.90 5.89
C SER A 10 -4.96 4.97 6.79
N VAL A 11 -5.78 5.87 7.35
CA VAL A 11 -5.32 6.95 8.23
C VAL A 11 -4.64 6.42 9.49
N MET A 12 -5.17 5.36 10.11
CA MET A 12 -4.53 4.75 11.29
C MET A 12 -3.15 4.14 10.97
N GLY A 13 -2.99 3.57 9.78
CA GLY A 13 -1.70 3.10 9.29
C GLY A 13 -0.70 4.25 9.16
N ASP A 14 -1.14 5.35 8.54
CA ASP A 14 -0.29 6.53 8.33
C ASP A 14 0.13 7.18 9.66
N ILE A 15 -0.78 7.27 10.64
CA ILE A 15 -0.47 7.78 11.98
C ILE A 15 0.63 6.96 12.66
N THR A 16 0.59 5.63 12.50
CA THR A 16 1.60 4.74 13.10
C THR A 16 2.98 5.03 12.51
N ILE A 17 3.06 5.23 11.21
CA ILE A 17 4.30 5.55 10.50
C ILE A 17 4.83 6.93 10.92
N VAL A 18 3.96 7.94 11.01
CA VAL A 18 4.35 9.30 11.48
C VAL A 18 4.89 9.25 12.91
N ARG A 19 4.26 8.48 13.80
CA ARG A 19 4.76 8.29 15.17
C ARG A 19 6.11 7.60 15.21
N GLU A 20 6.30 6.60 14.36
CA GLU A 20 7.57 5.91 14.23
C GLU A 20 8.69 6.87 13.78
N MET A 21 8.44 7.68 12.74
CA MET A 21 9.40 8.70 12.32
C MET A 21 9.66 9.74 13.42
N THR A 22 8.60 10.16 14.14
CA THR A 22 8.75 11.09 15.29
C THR A 22 9.65 10.49 16.37
N ALA A 23 9.48 9.20 16.67
CA ALA A 23 10.31 8.49 17.64
C ALA A 23 11.75 8.31 17.16
N PHE A 24 11.96 8.11 15.85
CA PHE A 24 13.27 8.00 15.24
C PHE A 24 14.06 9.32 15.29
N VAL A 25 13.44 10.43 14.88
CA VAL A 25 14.11 11.75 14.87
C VAL A 25 14.21 12.34 16.29
N GLY A 26 13.28 11.99 17.17
CA GLY A 26 13.23 12.50 18.55
C GLY A 26 12.76 13.95 18.67
N SER A 27 12.23 14.52 17.58
CA SER A 27 11.75 15.90 17.53
C SER A 27 10.39 16.00 16.83
N ALA A 28 9.71 17.12 17.06
CA ALA A 28 8.41 17.36 16.44
C ALA A 28 8.54 17.56 14.90
N PRO A 29 7.47 17.31 14.12
CA PRO A 29 7.57 17.26 12.66
C PRO A 29 8.06 18.53 11.96
N TRP A 30 7.89 19.69 12.57
CA TRP A 30 8.37 20.96 12.04
C TRP A 30 9.88 21.17 12.21
N TYR A 31 10.59 20.30 12.94
CA TYR A 31 12.05 20.32 13.06
C TYR A 31 12.75 19.32 12.14
N TRP A 32 12.01 18.45 11.46
CA TRP A 32 12.60 17.43 10.60
C TRP A 32 13.34 18.04 9.42
N SER A 33 14.48 17.45 9.09
CA SER A 33 15.27 17.78 7.92
C SER A 33 15.18 16.70 6.84
N GLU A 34 15.65 17.02 5.64
CA GLU A 34 15.79 16.04 4.56
C GLU A 34 16.77 14.92 4.95
N ASP A 35 17.86 15.27 5.65
CA ASP A 35 18.86 14.32 6.17
C ASP A 35 18.26 13.36 7.22
N ASP A 36 17.36 13.83 8.09
CA ASP A 36 16.64 12.97 9.03
C ASP A 36 15.72 11.97 8.31
N PHE A 37 15.05 12.44 7.25
CA PHE A 37 14.18 11.60 6.43
C PHE A 37 14.98 10.56 5.64
N ASP A 38 16.12 10.94 5.08
CA ASP A 38 17.00 10.05 4.31
C ASP A 38 17.59 8.96 5.20
N ARG A 39 18.08 9.31 6.40
CA ARG A 39 18.53 8.32 7.40
C ARG A 39 17.42 7.39 7.82
N TRP A 40 16.20 7.89 8.01
CA TRP A 40 15.06 7.04 8.34
C TRP A 40 14.72 6.09 7.19
N CYS A 41 14.78 6.58 5.94
CA CYS A 41 14.61 5.76 4.73
C CYS A 41 15.69 4.67 4.63
N GLU A 42 16.95 4.99 4.94
CA GLU A 42 18.05 4.02 4.98
C GLU A 42 17.79 2.93 6.03
N VAL A 43 17.31 3.29 7.23
CA VAL A 43 16.98 2.32 8.28
C VAL A 43 15.88 1.36 7.82
N ILE A 44 14.78 1.88 7.26
CA ILE A 44 13.68 1.02 6.81
C ILE A 44 14.04 0.19 5.58
N GLY A 45 14.95 0.67 4.73
CA GLY A 45 15.38 -0.05 3.52
C GLY A 45 16.48 -1.07 3.75
N VAL A 46 17.55 -0.67 4.46
CA VAL A 46 18.76 -1.49 4.64
C VAL A 46 18.67 -2.33 5.91
N GLN A 47 18.39 -1.71 7.06
CA GLN A 47 18.45 -2.43 8.34
C GLN A 47 17.24 -3.34 8.54
N ARG A 48 16.07 -2.94 8.02
CA ARG A 48 14.82 -3.71 8.13
C ARG A 48 14.48 -4.53 6.90
N ASP A 49 15.23 -4.35 5.81
CA ASP A 49 15.03 -5.07 4.54
C ASP A 49 13.56 -5.06 4.07
N LEU A 50 12.89 -3.91 4.21
CA LEU A 50 11.50 -3.81 3.79
C LEU A 50 11.40 -3.83 2.28
N ALA A 51 10.40 -4.54 1.75
CA ALA A 51 10.09 -4.50 0.33
C ALA A 51 9.86 -3.04 -0.15
N VAL A 52 10.30 -2.74 -1.38
CA VAL A 52 10.24 -1.39 -1.97
C VAL A 52 8.81 -0.82 -1.98
N ALA A 53 7.79 -1.66 -2.23
CA ALA A 53 6.39 -1.27 -2.11
C ALA A 53 6.00 -0.80 -0.69
N THR A 54 6.54 -1.44 0.34
CA THR A 54 6.34 -1.07 1.74
C THR A 54 7.07 0.24 2.06
N GLN A 55 8.32 0.39 1.61
CA GLN A 55 9.07 1.64 1.76
C GLN A 55 8.33 2.82 1.11
N ARG A 56 7.80 2.63 -0.11
CA ARG A 56 6.98 3.66 -0.78
C ARG A 56 5.73 4.03 -0.01
N LYS A 57 5.04 3.07 0.61
CA LYS A 57 3.89 3.36 1.48
C LYS A 57 4.31 4.24 2.67
N TYR A 58 5.45 3.94 3.27
CA TYR A 58 6.01 4.67 4.40
C TYR A 58 6.35 6.11 4.01
N GLN A 59 7.12 6.30 2.93
CA GLN A 59 7.44 7.62 2.38
C GLN A 59 6.18 8.41 2.00
N SER A 60 5.17 7.74 1.41
CA SER A 60 3.91 8.39 1.03
C SER A 60 3.11 8.86 2.25
N ALA A 61 3.10 8.09 3.35
CA ALA A 61 2.43 8.48 4.58
C ALA A 61 3.03 9.77 5.17
N ILE A 62 4.36 9.86 5.23
CA ILE A 62 5.06 11.05 5.71
C ILE A 62 4.79 12.24 4.79
N ARG A 63 4.91 12.06 3.47
CA ARG A 63 4.63 13.12 2.48
C ARG A 63 3.22 13.67 2.62
N ASN A 64 2.22 12.80 2.74
CA ASN A 64 0.82 13.19 2.88
C ASN A 64 0.57 13.95 4.19
N PHE A 65 1.18 13.51 5.28
CA PHE A 65 1.11 14.18 6.56
C PHE A 65 1.72 15.58 6.51
N LEU A 66 2.93 15.72 5.95
CA LEU A 66 3.59 17.01 5.81
C LEU A 66 2.82 17.94 4.87
N ALA A 67 2.26 17.42 3.78
CA ALA A 67 1.37 18.20 2.91
C ALA A 67 0.14 18.71 3.66
N TYR A 68 -0.48 17.86 4.49
CA TYR A 68 -1.65 18.25 5.30
C TYR A 68 -1.34 19.40 6.27
N ILE A 69 -0.22 19.37 6.98
CA ILE A 69 0.14 20.44 7.93
C ILE A 69 0.60 21.72 7.22
N VAL A 70 1.25 21.60 6.05
CA VAL A 70 1.71 22.74 5.24
C VAL A 70 0.52 23.48 4.59
N ASP A 71 -0.48 22.74 4.10
CA ASP A 71 -1.67 23.32 3.45
C ASP A 71 -2.64 23.95 4.46
N ASN A 72 -2.55 23.57 5.74
CA ASN A 72 -3.39 24.15 6.80
C ASN A 72 -2.86 25.51 7.25
N VAL A 73 -3.38 26.59 6.64
CA VAL A 73 -2.97 27.98 6.91
C VAL A 73 -3.00 28.34 8.39
N LYS A 74 -4.04 27.91 9.12
CA LYS A 74 -4.16 28.21 10.56
C LYS A 74 -3.03 27.56 11.34
N PHE A 75 -2.81 26.26 11.13
CA PHE A 75 -1.75 25.52 11.81
C PHE A 75 -0.36 26.06 11.45
N LYS A 76 -0.12 26.36 10.18
CA LYS A 76 1.13 26.97 9.71
C LYS A 76 1.40 28.31 10.40
N ASN A 77 0.40 29.18 10.51
CA ASN A 77 0.55 30.46 11.21
C ASN A 77 0.81 30.28 12.71
N ASP A 78 0.17 29.29 13.34
CA ASP A 78 0.38 28.99 14.75
C ASP A 78 1.81 28.50 15.01
N VAL A 79 2.31 27.56 14.19
CA VAL A 79 3.70 27.08 14.29
C VAL A 79 4.70 28.21 14.06
N ARG A 80 4.48 29.05 13.05
CA ARG A 80 5.34 30.21 12.77
C ARG A 80 5.34 31.20 13.93
N ARG A 81 4.19 31.49 14.52
CA ARG A 81 4.06 32.41 15.65
C ARG A 81 4.72 31.86 16.92
N GLN A 82 4.58 30.57 17.18
CA GLN A 82 5.03 29.95 18.42
C GLN A 82 6.52 29.56 18.39
N TYR A 83 7.02 29.09 17.24
CA TYR A 83 8.37 28.55 17.12
C TYR A 83 9.26 29.30 16.12
N GLY A 84 8.71 30.25 15.35
CA GLY A 84 9.48 30.98 14.34
C GLY A 84 9.85 30.14 13.12
N ILE A 85 9.19 29.00 12.92
CA ILE A 85 9.54 28.01 11.88
C ILE A 85 8.50 28.04 10.76
N ASP A 86 8.99 28.02 9.52
CA ASP A 86 8.16 27.82 8.34
C ASP A 86 8.07 26.34 7.98
N LEU A 87 6.85 25.79 8.01
CA LEU A 87 6.58 24.41 7.60
C LEU A 87 6.95 24.21 6.14
N ARG A 88 7.71 23.15 5.86
CA ARG A 88 8.14 22.74 4.51
C ARG A 88 7.92 21.26 4.28
N GLN A 89 7.80 20.89 3.01
CA GLN A 89 7.84 19.50 2.58
C GLN A 89 9.31 19.06 2.53
N ILE A 90 9.66 18.01 3.25
CA ILE A 90 11.00 17.39 3.18
C ILE A 90 11.03 16.20 2.23
N CYS A 91 9.86 15.61 1.91
CA CYS A 91 9.78 14.52 0.95
C CYS A 91 9.72 15.08 -0.47
N THR A 92 10.87 15.10 -1.15
CA THR A 92 11.02 15.57 -2.53
C THR A 92 10.96 14.41 -3.52
N SER A 93 11.04 14.70 -4.82
CA SER A 93 11.21 13.66 -5.83
C SER A 93 12.61 13.06 -5.86
N GLU A 94 13.60 13.75 -5.26
CA GLU A 94 15.00 13.31 -5.27
C GLU A 94 15.29 12.30 -4.16
N ASN A 95 14.63 12.44 -3.00
CA ASN A 95 14.83 11.54 -1.86
C ASN A 95 13.79 10.43 -1.69
N CYS A 96 12.70 10.50 -2.45
CA CYS A 96 11.67 9.47 -2.40
C CYS A 96 11.83 8.49 -3.55
N ILE A 97 11.50 7.23 -3.29
CA ILE A 97 11.46 6.20 -4.32
C ILE A 97 10.40 6.65 -5.35
N PRO A 98 10.79 6.82 -6.63
CA PRO A 98 9.88 7.30 -7.64
C PRO A 98 8.69 6.35 -7.75
N HIS A 99 7.52 6.94 -7.97
CA HIS A 99 6.28 6.21 -8.20
C HIS A 99 6.28 5.65 -9.63
N VAL A 100 7.30 4.87 -9.98
CA VAL A 100 7.35 4.19 -11.28
C VAL A 100 6.31 3.08 -11.22
N HIS A 101 5.44 3.04 -12.23
CA HIS A 101 4.47 1.97 -12.46
C HIS A 101 5.13 0.62 -12.81
N GLU A 102 6.44 0.50 -12.65
CA GLU A 102 7.16 -0.74 -12.88
C GLU A 102 6.63 -1.74 -11.87
N ARG A 103 5.92 -2.72 -12.42
CA ARG A 103 5.22 -3.78 -11.71
C ARG A 103 6.28 -4.52 -10.91
N GLU A 104 6.54 -4.10 -9.68
CA GLU A 104 7.42 -4.79 -8.72
C GLU A 104 6.74 -6.07 -8.24
N LEU A 105 6.57 -6.99 -9.18
CA LEU A 105 6.32 -8.38 -8.90
C LEU A 105 7.69 -9.05 -9.01
N SER A 106 8.42 -9.12 -7.90
CA SER A 106 9.62 -9.98 -7.80
C SER A 106 9.31 -11.46 -8.06
N VAL A 107 8.01 -11.80 -8.15
CA VAL A 107 7.48 -13.03 -8.71
C VAL A 107 6.35 -12.60 -9.64
N GLU A 108 6.58 -12.58 -10.96
CA GLU A 108 5.45 -12.55 -11.90
C GLU A 108 4.48 -13.64 -11.46
N ARG A 109 3.26 -13.25 -11.09
CA ARG A 109 2.18 -14.23 -11.00
C ARG A 109 1.95 -14.68 -12.44
N GLY A 110 2.68 -15.72 -12.83
CA GLY A 110 2.60 -16.30 -14.16
C GLY A 110 1.15 -16.61 -14.47
N SER A 111 0.77 -16.48 -15.75
CA SER A 111 -0.45 -17.09 -16.23
C SER A 111 -0.44 -18.57 -15.85
N PHE A 112 -1.60 -19.14 -15.51
CA PHE A 112 -1.70 -20.58 -15.32
C PHE A 112 -1.14 -21.31 -16.54
N THR A 113 -0.33 -22.33 -16.29
CA THR A 113 0.07 -23.31 -17.28
C THR A 113 -1.15 -24.15 -17.71
N HIS A 114 -1.05 -24.83 -18.86
CA HIS A 114 -2.12 -25.71 -19.33
C HIS A 114 -2.47 -26.82 -18.32
N ASP A 115 -1.45 -27.33 -17.61
CA ASP A 115 -1.62 -28.36 -16.58
C ASP A 115 -2.34 -27.80 -15.35
N GLU A 116 -2.02 -26.57 -14.92
CA GLU A 116 -2.71 -25.91 -13.81
C GLU A 116 -4.16 -25.57 -14.15
N ILE A 117 -4.45 -25.19 -15.40
CA ILE A 117 -5.83 -24.97 -15.88
C ILE A 117 -6.62 -26.29 -15.82
N THR A 118 -6.01 -27.38 -16.28
CA THR A 118 -6.63 -28.72 -16.22
C THR A 118 -6.92 -29.10 -14.76
N LEU A 119 -5.92 -29.00 -13.88
CA LEU A 119 -6.08 -29.31 -12.45
C LEU A 119 -7.15 -28.43 -11.78
N PHE A 120 -7.21 -27.16 -12.15
CA PHE A 120 -8.22 -26.21 -11.67
C PHE A 120 -9.63 -26.65 -12.06
N PHE A 121 -9.86 -27.04 -13.33
CA PHE A 121 -11.17 -27.51 -13.76
C PHE A 121 -11.56 -28.86 -13.15
N GLU A 122 -10.60 -29.77 -12.97
CA GLU A 122 -10.84 -31.03 -12.25
C GLU A 122 -11.24 -30.81 -10.79
N ALA A 123 -10.65 -29.81 -10.13
CA ALA A 123 -11.03 -29.44 -8.77
C ALA A 123 -12.47 -28.88 -8.72
N TYR A 124 -12.85 -28.06 -9.70
CA TYR A 124 -14.23 -27.58 -9.85
C TYR A 124 -15.21 -28.73 -10.09
N ASP A 125 -14.87 -29.70 -10.92
CA ASP A 125 -15.73 -30.86 -11.17
C ASP A 125 -15.95 -31.71 -9.91
N ARG A 126 -14.88 -31.94 -9.14
CA ARG A 126 -14.98 -32.63 -7.85
C ARG A 126 -15.87 -31.87 -6.87
N ALA A 127 -15.68 -30.55 -6.75
CA ALA A 127 -16.50 -29.70 -5.88
C ALA A 127 -17.99 -29.71 -6.28
N ILE A 128 -18.30 -29.66 -7.58
CA ILE A 128 -19.68 -29.75 -8.09
C ILE A 128 -20.29 -31.12 -7.78
N GLN A 129 -19.55 -32.21 -7.99
CA GLN A 129 -20.03 -33.55 -7.66
C GLN A 129 -20.32 -33.71 -6.17
N GLU A 130 -19.46 -33.17 -5.31
CA GLU A 130 -19.65 -33.20 -3.86
C GLU A 130 -20.87 -32.35 -3.43
N ALA A 131 -20.98 -31.12 -3.94
CA ALA A 131 -22.13 -30.26 -3.69
C ALA A 131 -23.45 -30.89 -4.18
N ALA A 132 -23.43 -31.59 -5.31
CA ALA A 132 -24.59 -32.32 -5.82
C ALA A 132 -24.98 -33.50 -4.92
N LYS A 133 -24.00 -34.28 -4.43
CA LYS A 133 -24.24 -35.39 -3.50
C LYS A 133 -24.89 -34.91 -2.20
N PHE A 134 -24.41 -33.80 -1.64
CA PHE A 134 -24.92 -33.26 -0.38
C PHE A 134 -26.05 -32.24 -0.53
N ARG A 135 -26.54 -32.00 -1.76
CA ARG A 135 -27.55 -30.96 -2.09
C ARG A 135 -27.20 -29.59 -1.48
N ALA A 136 -25.92 -29.25 -1.53
CA ALA A 136 -25.40 -28.03 -0.94
C ALA A 136 -25.83 -26.81 -1.77
N LYS A 137 -26.00 -25.67 -1.08
CA LYS A 137 -26.52 -24.42 -1.69
C LYS A 137 -25.56 -23.78 -2.70
N ASP A 138 -24.29 -24.17 -2.64
CA ASP A 138 -23.19 -23.72 -3.49
C ASP A 138 -23.13 -24.42 -4.86
N LEU A 139 -23.94 -25.46 -5.11
CA LEU A 139 -23.95 -26.18 -6.39
C LEU A 139 -24.11 -25.24 -7.61
N ARG A 140 -25.10 -24.32 -7.56
CA ARG A 140 -25.36 -23.38 -8.66
C ARG A 140 -24.24 -22.34 -8.81
N PRO A 141 -23.75 -21.70 -7.73
CA PRO A 141 -22.53 -20.88 -7.78
C PRO A 141 -21.33 -21.59 -8.41
N LEU A 142 -21.03 -22.83 -8.01
CA LEU A 142 -19.89 -23.59 -8.53
C LEU A 142 -20.01 -23.86 -10.04
N GLN A 143 -21.20 -24.26 -10.50
CA GLN A 143 -21.46 -24.46 -11.93
C GLN A 143 -21.33 -23.17 -12.74
N ARG A 144 -21.86 -22.06 -12.21
CA ARG A 144 -21.75 -20.73 -12.84
C ARG A 144 -20.29 -20.29 -12.94
N ASP A 145 -19.54 -20.41 -11.84
CA ASP A 145 -18.16 -19.94 -11.77
C ASP A 145 -17.27 -20.80 -12.68
N LYS A 146 -17.48 -22.12 -12.74
CA LYS A 146 -16.82 -23.00 -13.71
C LYS A 146 -17.04 -22.52 -15.16
N ALA A 147 -18.28 -22.21 -15.53
CA ALA A 147 -18.59 -21.73 -16.87
C ALA A 147 -17.92 -20.38 -17.17
N LEU A 148 -17.90 -19.46 -16.20
CA LEU A 148 -17.24 -18.16 -16.34
C LEU A 148 -15.73 -18.32 -16.54
N PHE A 149 -15.07 -19.18 -15.76
CA PHE A 149 -13.65 -19.45 -15.94
C PHE A 149 -13.35 -20.15 -17.26
N PHE A 150 -14.24 -21.05 -17.73
CA PHE A 150 -14.07 -21.70 -19.02
C PHE A 150 -14.07 -20.67 -20.17
N LEU A 151 -14.98 -19.69 -20.12
CA LEU A 151 -14.99 -18.59 -21.11
C LEU A 151 -13.73 -17.72 -21.09
N LEU A 152 -13.07 -17.59 -19.94
CA LEU A 152 -11.85 -16.78 -19.80
C LEU A 152 -10.58 -17.51 -20.25
N TYR A 153 -10.51 -18.83 -20.10
CA TYR A 153 -9.27 -19.61 -20.27
C TYR A 153 -9.28 -20.59 -21.45
N ALA A 154 -10.43 -20.92 -22.04
CA ALA A 154 -10.56 -21.89 -23.12
C ALA A 154 -10.79 -21.26 -24.52
N CYS A 155 -10.61 -19.94 -24.65
CA CYS A 155 -10.65 -19.21 -25.92
C CYS A 155 -9.25 -18.94 -26.47
#